data_AF-A0A060WLX9-F1
#
_entry.id   AF-A0A060WLX9-F1
#
_cell.length_a   1.000
_cell.length_b   1.000
_cell.length_c   1.000
_cell.angle_alpha   90.00
_cell.angle_beta   90.00
_cell.angle_gamma   90.00
#
_symmetry.space_group_name_H-M   'P 1'
#
loop_
_entity.id
_entity.type
_entity.pdbx_description
1 polymer ?
#
loop_
_entity_poly.entity_id
_entity_poly.type
_entity_poly.pdbx_seq_one_letter_code
_entity_poly.pdbx_strand_id
1 'polypeptide(L)'
;MLSERKRELERRVNAVLEENELLQNTVDDLRERTLVLEKHHHEKDLQLRQSQLELQEVRVSHRHLSARFEELTEERSLQGLSPHPASLLCEIEQSMEQEEQEQEREQLRLQLWEAYCQVRSLVSHLRGNDITDSALSTDSSMDESSEAYSAKDVPMGSLHASLLELRRLTQNLLDGNESTGSRRSDEEALEDQVRKLGEELRGVRELYQAEQNRTRNSQEEVLQLHNQMAMLSVEMCSVQEESERIRAMSEARDPSEQLQSAIRDRDDAISKKKAVEMELAKCKIDIMSLNSQLLDAIQQKLNLSQQLEAWQDDMHSMIDQQLMEKHQEEWRVTPYTLAGPSGASRLSDGDKRLFSFFKKN
;
A
#
# COMPACT_ATOMS: atom_id res chain seq x y z
N MET A 1 -11.79 58.54 54.65
CA MET A 1 -10.41 58.02 54.76
C MET A 1 -10.36 56.51 55.04
N LEU A 2 -10.51 56.01 56.28
CA LEU A 2 -10.36 54.57 56.56
C LEU A 2 -11.44 53.68 55.91
N SER A 3 -12.69 54.15 55.88
CA SER A 3 -13.81 53.44 55.23
C SER A 3 -13.66 53.35 53.72
N GLU A 4 -13.13 54.38 53.06
CA GLU A 4 -12.84 54.36 51.62
C GLU A 4 -11.68 53.43 51.30
N ARG A 5 -10.62 53.43 52.13
CA ARG A 5 -9.51 52.50 51.96
C ARG A 5 -9.95 51.05 52.15
N LYS A 6 -10.85 50.78 53.10
CA LYS A 6 -11.48 49.46 53.28
C LYS A 6 -12.26 49.04 52.02
N ARG A 7 -13.14 49.90 51.50
CA ARG A 7 -13.90 49.62 50.27
C ARG A 7 -12.99 49.40 49.04
N GLU A 8 -11.89 50.13 48.94
CA GLU A 8 -10.90 49.95 47.88
C GLU A 8 -10.22 48.57 47.97
N LEU A 9 -9.83 48.16 49.17
CA LEU A 9 -9.24 46.84 49.38
C LEU A 9 -10.25 45.72 49.12
N GLU A 10 -11.51 45.87 49.55
CA GLU A 10 -12.59 44.91 49.24
C GLU A 10 -12.80 44.77 47.73
N ARG A 11 -12.84 45.88 46.98
CA ARG A 11 -12.93 45.84 45.51
C ARG A 11 -11.75 45.13 44.86
N ARG A 12 -10.52 45.40 45.34
CA ARG A 12 -9.32 44.72 44.83
C ARG A 12 -9.31 43.22 45.15
N VAL A 13 -9.74 42.84 46.34
CA VAL A 13 -9.86 41.42 46.72
C VAL A 13 -10.89 40.73 45.84
N ASN A 14 -12.06 41.34 45.64
CA ASN A 14 -13.10 40.76 44.77
C ASN A 14 -12.61 40.62 43.32
N ALA A 15 -11.94 41.63 42.75
CA ALA A 15 -11.37 41.54 41.41
C ALA A 15 -10.34 40.40 41.27
N VAL A 16 -9.49 40.19 42.28
CA VAL A 16 -8.52 39.08 42.31
C VAL A 16 -9.21 37.72 42.49
N LEU A 17 -10.33 37.66 43.21
CA LEU A 17 -11.13 36.44 43.34
C LEU A 17 -11.78 36.08 42.00
N GLU A 18 -12.40 37.04 41.32
CA GLU A 18 -12.98 36.85 39.98
C GLU A 18 -11.91 36.41 38.96
N GLU A 19 -10.72 37.02 39.01
CA GLU A 19 -9.60 36.61 38.15
C GLU A 19 -9.13 35.18 38.46
N ASN A 20 -9.05 34.80 39.74
CA ASN A 20 -8.71 33.43 40.14
C ASN A 20 -9.74 32.41 39.67
N GLU A 21 -11.04 32.73 39.75
CA GLU A 21 -12.11 31.86 39.25
C GLU A 21 -12.01 31.67 37.73
N LEU A 22 -11.74 32.74 36.98
CA LEU A 22 -11.51 32.65 35.54
C LEU A 22 -10.28 31.81 35.21
N LEU A 23 -9.16 32.03 35.90
CA LEU A 23 -7.95 31.23 35.71
C LEU A 23 -8.19 29.76 36.03
N GLN A 24 -8.93 29.47 37.11
CA GLN A 24 -9.27 28.10 37.49
C GLN A 24 -10.10 27.41 36.38
N ASN A 25 -11.12 28.08 35.84
CA ASN A 25 -11.89 27.56 34.71
C ASN A 25 -11.01 27.30 33.48
N THR A 26 -10.10 28.21 33.13
CA THR A 26 -9.19 27.99 31.99
C THR A 26 -8.23 26.82 32.23
N VAL A 27 -7.77 26.62 33.46
CA VAL A 27 -6.92 25.48 33.82
C VAL A 27 -7.70 24.18 33.68
N ASP A 28 -8.97 24.15 34.10
CA ASP A 28 -9.82 22.97 33.99
C ASP A 28 -10.15 22.66 32.51
N ASP A 29 -10.46 23.66 31.69
CA ASP A 29 -10.62 23.50 30.23
C ASP A 29 -9.35 22.94 29.56
N LEU A 30 -8.17 23.46 29.94
CA LEU A 30 -6.89 22.99 29.41
C LEU A 30 -6.59 21.56 29.85
N ARG A 31 -6.95 21.17 31.08
CA ARG A 31 -6.82 19.80 31.58
C ARG A 31 -7.70 18.85 30.78
N GLU A 32 -8.96 19.20 30.53
CA GLU A 32 -9.87 18.40 29.72
C GLU A 32 -9.35 18.23 28.28
N ARG A 33 -8.90 19.32 27.65
CA ARG A 33 -8.30 19.27 26.31
C ARG A 33 -7.06 18.38 26.28
N THR A 34 -6.21 18.45 27.30
CA THR A 34 -5.02 17.61 27.42
C THR A 34 -5.40 16.14 27.49
N LEU A 35 -6.38 15.77 28.32
CA LEU A 35 -6.88 14.40 28.43
C LEU A 35 -7.43 13.85 27.10
N VAL A 36 -8.15 14.68 26.34
CA VAL A 36 -8.66 14.28 25.02
C VAL A 36 -7.52 14.05 24.04
N LEU A 37 -6.52 14.94 24.02
CA LEU A 37 -5.35 14.80 23.15
C LEU A 37 -4.52 13.56 23.51
N GLU A 38 -4.35 13.26 24.80
CA GLU A 38 -3.68 12.04 25.26
C GLU A 38 -4.39 10.77 24.80
N LYS A 39 -5.73 10.73 24.89
CA LYS A 39 -6.53 9.60 24.38
C LYS A 39 -6.34 9.44 22.88
N HIS A 40 -6.46 10.52 22.12
CA HIS A 40 -6.27 10.48 20.66
C HIS A 40 -4.85 10.04 20.29
N HIS A 41 -3.83 10.52 21.01
CA HIS A 41 -2.44 10.06 20.81
C HIS A 41 -2.32 8.55 21.03
N HIS A 42 -2.89 8.04 22.13
CA HIS A 42 -2.85 6.62 22.44
C HIS A 42 -3.56 5.76 21.37
N GLU A 43 -4.70 6.22 20.87
CA GLU A 43 -5.40 5.56 19.75
C GLU A 43 -4.57 5.54 18.47
N LYS A 44 -3.91 6.65 18.14
CA LYS A 44 -3.00 6.73 16.98
C LYS A 44 -1.78 5.83 17.13
N ASP A 45 -1.19 5.75 18.32
CA ASP A 45 -0.10 4.81 18.60
C ASP A 45 -0.53 3.36 18.40
N LEU A 46 -1.74 3.00 18.82
CA LEU A 46 -2.30 1.67 18.63
C LEU A 46 -2.50 1.36 17.13
N GLN A 47 -3.07 2.31 16.38
CA GLN A 47 -3.25 2.19 14.92
C GLN A 47 -1.91 2.00 14.20
N LEU A 48 -0.88 2.77 14.58
CA LEU A 48 0.46 2.64 14.01
C LEU A 48 1.08 1.26 14.29
N ARG A 49 0.96 0.76 15.52
CA ARG A 49 1.45 -0.60 15.85
C ARG A 49 0.74 -1.68 15.06
N GLN A 50 -0.57 -1.56 14.85
CA GLN A 50 -1.33 -2.50 14.05
C GLN A 50 -0.86 -2.49 12.59
N SER A 51 -0.76 -1.30 11.98
CA SER A 51 -0.26 -1.15 10.61
C SER A 51 1.16 -1.70 10.44
N GLN A 52 2.03 -1.55 11.45
CA GLN A 52 3.38 -2.13 11.42
C GLN A 52 3.37 -3.67 11.38
N LEU A 53 2.45 -4.31 12.11
CA LEU A 53 2.29 -5.76 12.08
C LEU A 53 1.77 -6.25 10.72
N GLU A 54 0.75 -5.58 10.18
CA GLU A 54 0.20 -5.89 8.84
C GLU A 54 1.28 -5.73 7.76
N LEU A 55 2.08 -4.66 7.81
CA LEU A 55 3.21 -4.45 6.90
C LEU A 55 4.26 -5.57 7.03
N GLN A 56 4.54 -6.03 8.24
CA GLN A 56 5.48 -7.15 8.46
C GLN A 56 4.93 -8.44 7.84
N GLU A 57 3.63 -8.72 8.01
CA GLU A 57 2.97 -9.88 7.42
C GLU A 57 3.01 -9.84 5.88
N VAL A 58 2.68 -8.70 5.27
CA VAL A 58 2.76 -8.49 3.82
C VAL A 58 4.19 -8.63 3.31
N ARG A 59 5.19 -8.11 4.03
CA ARG A 59 6.61 -8.31 3.66
C ARG A 59 7.01 -9.77 3.70
N VAL A 60 6.52 -10.52 4.69
CA VAL A 60 6.79 -11.96 4.78
C VAL A 60 6.10 -12.69 3.63
N SER A 61 4.83 -12.40 3.33
CA SER A 61 4.12 -13.04 2.22
C SER A 61 4.74 -12.71 0.85
N HIS A 62 5.17 -11.46 0.63
CA HIS A 62 5.87 -11.06 -0.59
C HIS A 62 7.20 -11.81 -0.78
N ARG A 63 7.98 -12.01 0.29
CA ARG A 63 9.20 -12.84 0.23
C ARG A 63 8.88 -14.28 -0.13
N HIS A 64 7.82 -14.86 0.44
CA HIS A 64 7.40 -16.23 0.10
C HIS A 64 6.94 -16.34 -1.35
N LEU A 65 6.14 -15.39 -1.84
CA LEU A 65 5.70 -15.38 -3.24
C LEU A 65 6.86 -15.15 -4.21
N SER A 66 7.82 -14.29 -3.85
CA SER A 66 9.02 -14.07 -4.66
C SER A 66 9.87 -15.34 -4.74
N ALA A 67 10.08 -16.04 -3.63
CA ALA A 67 10.77 -17.32 -3.63
C ALA A 67 10.04 -18.37 -4.50
N ARG A 68 8.71 -18.45 -4.41
CA ARG A 68 7.93 -19.32 -5.31
C ARG A 68 8.02 -18.92 -6.78
N PHE A 69 8.09 -17.62 -7.07
CA PHE A 69 8.28 -17.13 -8.43
C PHE A 69 9.66 -17.52 -8.97
N GLU A 70 10.70 -17.43 -8.14
CA GLU A 70 12.05 -17.90 -8.46
C GLU A 70 12.03 -19.42 -8.72
N GLU A 71 11.43 -20.22 -7.84
CA GLU A 71 11.25 -21.67 -8.04
C GLU A 71 10.56 -21.99 -9.37
N LEU A 72 9.42 -21.35 -9.67
CA LEU A 72 8.71 -21.54 -10.94
C LEU A 72 9.51 -21.08 -12.17
N THR A 73 10.32 -20.02 -12.00
CA THR A 73 11.19 -19.52 -13.08
C THR A 73 12.35 -20.47 -13.32
N GLU A 74 12.91 -21.06 -12.26
CA GLU A 74 13.91 -22.12 -12.35
C GLU A 74 13.31 -23.37 -12.98
N GLU A 75 12.11 -23.81 -12.56
CA GLU A 75 11.39 -24.93 -13.19
C GLU A 75 11.13 -24.68 -14.68
N ARG A 76 10.69 -23.47 -15.04
CA ARG A 76 10.50 -23.06 -16.44
C ARG A 76 11.82 -22.97 -17.20
N SER A 77 12.91 -22.59 -16.56
CA SER A 77 14.24 -22.53 -17.17
C SER A 77 14.80 -23.93 -17.38
N LEU A 78 14.57 -24.86 -16.45
CA LEU A 78 14.87 -26.28 -16.59
C LEU A 78 14.04 -26.93 -17.70
N GLN A 79 12.77 -26.52 -17.86
CA GLN A 79 11.93 -26.91 -18.99
C GLN A 79 12.36 -26.21 -20.30
N GLY A 80 12.87 -24.98 -20.23
CA GLY A 80 13.39 -24.19 -21.35
C GLY A 80 14.77 -24.61 -21.84
N LEU A 81 15.46 -25.48 -21.09
CA LEU A 81 16.66 -26.20 -21.54
C LEU A 81 16.32 -27.51 -22.28
N SER A 82 15.03 -27.84 -22.46
CA SER A 82 14.58 -28.75 -23.50
C SER A 82 14.27 -27.94 -24.76
N PRO A 83 15.14 -27.96 -25.79
CA PRO A 83 14.79 -27.40 -27.08
C PRO A 83 13.82 -28.35 -27.78
N HIS A 84 12.51 -28.09 -27.65
CA HIS A 84 11.57 -28.51 -28.69
C HIS A 84 10.41 -27.54 -28.82
N PRO A 85 10.34 -26.84 -29.97
CA PRO A 85 9.37 -27.30 -30.97
C PRO A 85 9.93 -27.38 -32.41
N ALA A 86 11.13 -27.95 -32.59
CA ALA A 86 11.71 -28.42 -33.88
C ALA A 86 13.04 -29.21 -33.72
N SER A 87 13.12 -30.11 -32.74
CA SER A 87 14.14 -31.17 -32.59
C SER A 87 14.21 -31.94 -33.89
N LEU A 88 15.44 -32.04 -34.37
CA LEU A 88 15.96 -33.06 -35.26
C LEU A 88 15.22 -34.39 -35.20
N LEU A 89 14.75 -34.87 -34.05
CA LEU A 89 13.96 -36.12 -34.00
C LEU A 89 12.61 -36.03 -34.72
N CYS A 90 11.86 -34.94 -34.57
CA CYS A 90 10.59 -34.74 -35.28
C CYS A 90 10.84 -34.41 -36.76
N GLU A 91 11.93 -33.71 -37.08
CA GLU A 91 12.38 -33.50 -38.47
C GLU A 91 12.87 -34.82 -39.11
N ILE A 92 13.53 -35.70 -38.35
CA ILE A 92 13.98 -37.04 -38.78
C ILE A 92 12.77 -37.96 -38.94
N GLU A 93 11.81 -37.94 -38.02
CA GLU A 93 10.56 -38.70 -38.14
C GLU A 93 9.77 -38.25 -39.37
N GLN A 94 9.58 -36.94 -39.57
CA GLN A 94 8.94 -36.39 -40.76
C GLN A 94 9.73 -36.69 -42.04
N SER A 95 11.07 -36.63 -42.00
CA SER A 95 11.93 -36.97 -43.13
C SER A 95 11.91 -38.47 -43.44
N MET A 96 11.83 -39.33 -42.43
CA MET A 96 11.72 -40.78 -42.61
C MET A 96 10.34 -41.15 -43.16
N GLU A 97 9.27 -40.59 -42.62
CA GLU A 97 7.91 -40.75 -43.17
C GLU A 97 7.85 -40.25 -44.61
N GLN A 98 8.53 -39.13 -44.93
CA GLN A 98 8.61 -38.61 -46.28
C GLN A 98 9.43 -39.50 -47.23
N GLU A 99 10.52 -40.11 -46.75
CA GLU A 99 11.32 -41.08 -47.52
C GLU A 99 10.54 -42.38 -47.77
N GLU A 100 9.80 -42.89 -46.77
CA GLU A 100 8.91 -44.04 -46.94
C GLU A 100 7.81 -43.76 -47.97
N GLN A 101 7.17 -42.58 -47.92
CA GLN A 101 6.19 -42.14 -48.91
C GLN A 101 6.79 -42.05 -50.32
N GLU A 102 8.04 -41.60 -50.44
CA GLU A 102 8.73 -41.51 -51.73
C GLU A 102 9.07 -42.90 -52.29
N GLN A 103 9.49 -43.83 -51.43
CA GLN A 103 9.69 -45.24 -51.80
C GLN A 103 8.38 -45.91 -52.24
N GLU A 104 7.28 -45.71 -51.51
CA GLU A 104 5.95 -46.21 -51.90
C GLU A 104 5.51 -45.64 -53.26
N ARG A 105 5.74 -44.33 -53.49
CA ARG A 105 5.44 -43.68 -54.77
C ARG A 105 6.28 -44.25 -55.91
N GLU A 106 7.55 -44.52 -55.69
CA GLU A 106 8.41 -45.17 -56.69
C GLU A 106 8.01 -46.62 -56.96
N GLN A 107 7.61 -47.36 -55.93
CA GLN A 107 7.09 -48.72 -56.06
C GLN A 107 5.78 -48.76 -56.86
N LEU A 108 4.83 -47.87 -56.55
CA LEU A 108 3.60 -47.70 -57.33
C LEU A 108 3.89 -47.33 -58.78
N ARG A 109 4.92 -46.51 -59.02
CA ARG A 109 5.35 -46.12 -60.36
C ARG A 109 5.90 -47.30 -61.17
N LEU A 110 6.66 -48.20 -60.53
CA LEU A 110 7.13 -49.44 -61.14
C LEU A 110 5.96 -50.38 -61.47
N GLN A 111 5.03 -50.58 -60.54
CA GLN A 111 3.83 -51.40 -60.76
C GLN A 111 2.96 -50.86 -61.91
N LEU A 112 2.81 -49.54 -62.00
CA LEU A 112 2.09 -48.89 -63.09
C LEU A 112 2.78 -49.13 -64.44
N TRP A 113 4.11 -49.09 -64.47
CA TRP A 113 4.89 -49.41 -65.66
C TRP A 113 4.78 -50.88 -66.08
N GLU A 114 4.82 -51.81 -65.12
CA GLU A 114 4.57 -53.23 -65.39
C GLU A 114 3.17 -53.45 -65.96
N ALA A 115 2.15 -52.82 -65.37
CA ALA A 115 0.78 -52.88 -65.86
C ALA A 115 0.66 -52.30 -67.29
N TYR A 116 1.32 -51.18 -67.56
CA TYR A 116 1.39 -50.60 -68.90
C TYR A 116 2.02 -51.56 -69.92
N CYS A 117 3.16 -52.18 -69.58
CA CYS A 117 3.82 -53.18 -70.42
C CYS A 117 2.92 -54.40 -70.68
N GLN A 118 2.21 -54.87 -69.66
CA GLN A 118 1.25 -55.98 -69.77
C GLN A 118 0.06 -55.62 -70.67
N VAL A 119 -0.54 -54.44 -70.51
CA VAL A 119 -1.65 -53.95 -71.36
C VAL A 119 -1.20 -53.84 -72.82
N ARG A 120 -0.02 -53.28 -73.07
CA ARG A 120 0.53 -53.17 -74.42
C ARG A 120 0.80 -54.54 -75.05
N SER A 121 1.28 -55.50 -74.27
CA SER A 121 1.42 -56.90 -74.70
C SER A 121 0.07 -57.50 -75.07
N LEU A 122 -0.96 -57.34 -74.24
CA LEU A 122 -2.32 -57.83 -74.52
C LEU A 122 -2.91 -57.20 -75.79
N VAL A 123 -2.76 -55.88 -75.98
CA VAL A 123 -3.17 -55.19 -77.21
C VAL A 123 -2.44 -55.78 -78.43
N SER A 124 -1.14 -56.06 -78.32
CA SER A 124 -0.36 -56.72 -79.39
C SER A 124 -0.81 -58.15 -79.66
N HIS A 125 -1.17 -58.94 -78.63
CA HIS A 125 -1.67 -60.30 -78.79
C HIS A 125 -3.06 -60.32 -79.45
N LEU A 126 -3.94 -59.40 -79.07
CA LEU A 126 -5.26 -59.24 -79.69
C LEU A 126 -5.14 -58.80 -81.15
N ARG A 127 -4.21 -57.88 -81.46
CA ARG A 127 -3.91 -57.44 -82.83
C ARG A 127 -3.23 -58.52 -83.68
N GLY A 128 -2.41 -59.38 -83.06
CA GLY A 128 -1.73 -60.50 -83.70
C GLY A 128 -2.64 -61.71 -83.98
N ASN A 129 -3.72 -61.86 -83.22
CA ASN A 129 -4.75 -62.86 -83.48
C ASN A 129 -5.70 -62.47 -84.64
N ASP A 130 -5.69 -61.20 -85.08
CA ASP A 130 -6.43 -60.71 -86.26
C ASP A 130 -5.63 -60.81 -87.58
N ILE A 131 -4.56 -61.61 -87.63
CA ILE A 131 -3.83 -61.90 -88.89
C ILE A 131 -4.26 -63.26 -89.41
N THR A 132 -5.53 -63.36 -89.79
CA THR A 132 -5.92 -64.11 -90.97
C THR A 132 -6.63 -63.16 -91.91
N ASP A 133 -5.91 -62.81 -92.97
CA ASP A 133 -6.46 -62.44 -94.27
C ASP A 133 -7.05 -61.02 -94.40
N SER A 134 -6.19 -60.06 -94.75
CA SER A 134 -6.55 -59.06 -95.78
C SER A 134 -5.30 -58.37 -96.32
N ALA A 135 -4.98 -58.72 -97.56
CA ALA A 135 -4.06 -58.00 -98.42
C ALA A 135 -4.54 -56.57 -98.67
N LEU A 136 -3.58 -55.64 -98.74
CA LEU A 136 -3.43 -54.47 -99.62
C LEU A 136 -2.69 -53.34 -98.86
N SER A 137 -1.51 -52.99 -99.37
CA SER A 137 -0.63 -51.95 -98.85
C SER A 137 -1.10 -50.55 -99.21
N THR A 138 -0.92 -49.58 -98.31
CA THR A 138 -0.39 -48.23 -98.59
C THR A 138 -0.11 -47.55 -97.24
N ASP A 139 1.17 -47.41 -96.89
CA ASP A 139 1.88 -46.12 -96.89
C ASP A 139 1.31 -45.09 -95.92
N SER A 140 1.87 -45.09 -94.71
CA SER A 140 2.22 -43.85 -94.01
C SER A 140 3.22 -44.17 -92.91
N SER A 141 4.48 -43.89 -93.22
CA SER A 141 5.58 -43.74 -92.27
C SER A 141 5.30 -42.59 -91.29
N MET A 142 5.35 -42.86 -89.99
CA MET A 142 6.02 -41.98 -89.05
C MET A 142 6.48 -42.81 -87.85
N ASP A 143 7.80 -42.86 -87.74
CA ASP A 143 8.56 -43.33 -86.61
C ASP A 143 8.20 -42.55 -85.34
N GLU A 144 7.89 -43.28 -84.27
CA GLU A 144 8.29 -42.99 -82.89
C GLU A 144 8.31 -44.33 -82.15
N SER A 145 9.26 -45.20 -82.55
CA SER A 145 9.65 -46.33 -81.71
C SER A 145 10.93 -45.97 -80.98
N SER A 146 10.76 -45.31 -79.82
CA SER A 146 11.67 -45.18 -78.66
C SER A 146 11.23 -43.88 -77.99
N GLU A 147 10.65 -43.88 -76.79
CA GLU A 147 11.42 -43.69 -75.57
C GLU A 147 10.52 -43.96 -74.36
N ALA A 148 10.61 -45.16 -73.76
CA ALA A 148 10.20 -45.38 -72.38
C ALA A 148 10.87 -46.66 -71.85
N TYR A 149 12.21 -46.69 -71.85
CA TYR A 149 12.99 -47.76 -71.22
C TYR A 149 13.08 -47.61 -69.68
N SER A 150 12.36 -46.63 -69.14
CA SER A 150 12.37 -46.30 -67.72
C SER A 150 10.96 -45.94 -67.26
N ALA A 151 10.60 -46.36 -66.04
CA ALA A 151 9.37 -45.90 -65.38
C ALA A 151 9.31 -44.36 -65.27
N LYS A 152 10.46 -43.67 -65.36
CA LYS A 152 10.57 -42.21 -65.32
C LYS A 152 10.04 -41.49 -66.57
N ASP A 153 9.91 -42.18 -67.70
CA ASP A 153 9.64 -41.56 -69.02
C ASP A 153 8.28 -41.95 -69.62
N VAL A 154 7.33 -42.45 -68.84
CA VAL A 154 5.97 -42.74 -69.32
C VAL A 154 5.20 -41.42 -69.49
N PRO A 155 4.84 -40.99 -70.72
CA PRO A 155 4.09 -39.76 -70.92
C PRO A 155 2.72 -39.86 -70.24
N MET A 156 2.28 -38.77 -69.59
CA MET A 156 0.94 -38.73 -68.97
C MET A 156 -0.12 -39.07 -70.03
N GLY A 157 -0.87 -40.14 -69.79
CA GLY A 157 -1.95 -40.58 -70.67
C GLY A 157 -1.59 -41.70 -71.67
N SER A 158 -0.35 -42.20 -71.72
CA SER A 158 0.00 -43.35 -72.58
C SER A 158 -0.69 -44.64 -72.15
N LEU A 159 -0.72 -44.93 -70.83
CA LEU A 159 -1.52 -46.03 -70.28
C LEU A 159 -3.01 -45.86 -70.58
N HIS A 160 -3.51 -44.61 -70.50
CA HIS A 160 -4.90 -44.31 -70.83
C HIS A 160 -5.18 -44.58 -72.32
N ALA A 161 -4.28 -44.20 -73.22
CA ALA A 161 -4.38 -44.49 -74.64
C ALA A 161 -4.33 -46.00 -74.94
N SER A 162 -3.40 -46.75 -74.32
CA SER A 162 -3.32 -48.20 -74.48
C SER A 162 -4.54 -48.92 -73.88
N LEU A 163 -5.09 -48.44 -72.77
CA LEU A 163 -6.34 -48.95 -72.20
C LEU A 163 -7.55 -48.59 -73.07
N LEU A 164 -7.58 -47.42 -73.72
CA LEU A 164 -8.61 -47.06 -74.69
C LEU A 164 -8.54 -47.94 -75.94
N GLU A 165 -7.34 -48.27 -76.41
CA GLU A 165 -7.15 -49.19 -77.53
C GLU A 165 -7.53 -50.62 -77.16
N LEU A 166 -7.12 -51.09 -75.97
CA LEU A 166 -7.58 -52.37 -75.42
C LEU A 166 -9.10 -52.39 -75.33
N ARG A 167 -9.71 -51.34 -74.77
CA ARG A 167 -11.17 -51.16 -74.67
C ARG A 167 -11.82 -51.20 -76.05
N ARG A 168 -11.26 -50.56 -77.07
CA ARG A 168 -11.80 -50.62 -78.43
C ARG A 168 -11.76 -52.04 -79.00
N LEU A 169 -10.66 -52.77 -78.77
CA LEU A 169 -10.49 -54.16 -79.21
C LEU A 169 -11.43 -55.11 -78.46
N THR A 170 -11.60 -54.96 -77.14
CA THR A 170 -12.60 -55.72 -76.38
C THR A 170 -14.03 -55.29 -76.67
N GLN A 171 -14.29 -54.01 -76.97
CA GLN A 171 -15.60 -53.51 -77.38
C GLN A 171 -16.02 -54.12 -78.73
N ASN A 172 -15.10 -54.30 -79.68
CA ASN A 172 -15.39 -55.04 -80.93
C ASN A 172 -15.72 -56.52 -80.67
N LEU A 173 -15.15 -57.13 -79.63
CA LEU A 173 -15.51 -58.48 -79.18
C LEU A 173 -16.85 -58.50 -78.41
N LEU A 174 -17.19 -57.41 -77.73
CA LEU A 174 -18.43 -57.26 -76.94
C LEU A 174 -19.64 -56.81 -77.77
N ASP A 175 -19.46 -56.06 -78.86
CA ASP A 175 -20.55 -55.64 -79.77
C ASP A 175 -21.11 -56.84 -80.56
N GLY A 176 -20.45 -58.01 -80.51
CA GLY A 176 -21.01 -59.31 -80.89
C GLY A 176 -21.82 -60.01 -79.79
N ASN A 177 -21.94 -59.41 -78.60
CA ASN A 177 -22.55 -60.01 -77.42
C ASN A 177 -23.30 -58.95 -76.59
N GLU A 178 -24.19 -58.19 -77.23
CA GLU A 178 -25.25 -57.42 -76.57
C GLU A 178 -26.28 -58.38 -75.97
N SER A 179 -25.95 -58.97 -74.82
CA SER A 179 -26.92 -59.63 -73.94
C SER A 179 -27.10 -58.80 -72.68
N THR A 180 -28.19 -58.04 -72.72
CA THR A 180 -28.92 -57.42 -71.61
C THR A 180 -28.73 -58.11 -70.27
N GLY A 181 -28.19 -57.41 -69.27
CA GLY A 181 -28.07 -58.00 -67.94
C GLY A 181 -27.49 -57.15 -66.81
N SER A 182 -27.48 -55.82 -66.87
CA SER A 182 -27.08 -55.01 -65.71
C SER A 182 -27.67 -53.60 -65.78
N ARG A 183 -28.94 -53.45 -65.38
CA ARG A 183 -29.55 -52.11 -65.16
C ARG A 183 -30.15 -51.95 -63.76
N ARG A 184 -30.15 -52.99 -62.93
CA ARG A 184 -30.60 -52.90 -61.52
C ARG A 184 -29.44 -52.69 -60.55
N SER A 185 -28.26 -53.23 -60.86
CA SER A 185 -27.03 -53.06 -60.06
C SER A 185 -26.55 -51.61 -60.02
N ASP A 186 -26.68 -50.88 -61.14
CA ASP A 186 -26.13 -49.53 -61.26
C ASP A 186 -27.01 -48.47 -60.59
N GLU A 187 -28.32 -48.69 -60.49
CA GLU A 187 -29.24 -47.77 -59.79
C GLU A 187 -29.12 -47.92 -58.27
N GLU A 188 -29.01 -49.15 -57.77
CA GLU A 188 -28.75 -49.43 -56.35
C GLU A 188 -27.36 -48.91 -55.92
N ALA A 189 -26.35 -49.02 -56.80
CA ALA A 189 -25.02 -48.46 -56.57
C ALA A 189 -25.00 -46.92 -56.53
N LEU A 190 -25.83 -46.25 -57.34
CA LEU A 190 -25.96 -44.79 -57.31
C LEU A 190 -26.72 -44.32 -56.07
N GLU A 191 -27.75 -45.05 -55.64
CA GLU A 191 -28.46 -44.77 -54.37
C GLU A 191 -27.53 -44.93 -53.16
N ASP A 192 -26.68 -45.97 -53.16
CA ASP A 192 -25.65 -46.18 -52.14
C ASP A 192 -24.61 -45.05 -52.15
N GLN A 193 -24.22 -44.56 -53.33
CA GLN A 193 -23.28 -43.44 -53.47
C GLN A 193 -23.89 -42.12 -52.98
N VAL A 194 -25.17 -41.87 -53.28
CA VAL A 194 -25.92 -40.71 -52.74
C VAL A 194 -26.06 -40.80 -51.23
N ARG A 195 -26.32 -42.00 -50.69
CA ARG A 195 -26.39 -42.23 -49.23
C ARG A 195 -25.05 -41.95 -48.58
N LYS A 196 -23.96 -42.45 -49.16
CA LYS A 196 -22.59 -42.25 -48.70
C LYS A 196 -22.18 -40.77 -48.74
N LEU A 197 -22.45 -40.07 -49.84
CA LEU A 197 -22.22 -38.62 -49.94
C LEU A 197 -23.09 -37.83 -48.94
N GLY A 198 -24.32 -38.30 -48.68
CA GLY A 198 -25.20 -37.72 -47.67
C GLY A 198 -24.67 -37.91 -46.24
N GLU A 199 -24.07 -39.05 -45.94
CA GLU A 199 -23.38 -39.33 -44.67
C GLU A 199 -22.10 -38.49 -44.54
N GLU A 200 -21.29 -38.38 -45.58
CA GLU A 200 -20.10 -37.52 -45.63
C GLU A 200 -20.46 -36.04 -45.41
N LEU A 201 -21.51 -35.55 -46.07
CA LEU A 201 -22.00 -34.17 -45.89
C LEU A 201 -22.51 -33.93 -44.45
N ARG A 202 -23.12 -34.95 -43.84
CA ARG A 202 -23.55 -34.90 -42.42
C ARG A 202 -22.34 -34.84 -41.50
N GLY A 203 -21.32 -35.67 -41.74
CA GLY A 203 -20.06 -35.66 -41.00
C GLY A 203 -19.34 -34.30 -41.10
N VAL A 204 -19.27 -33.71 -42.30
CA VAL A 204 -18.70 -32.36 -42.49
C VAL A 204 -19.48 -31.30 -41.71
N ARG A 205 -20.82 -31.40 -41.67
CA ARG A 205 -21.66 -30.46 -40.91
C ARG A 205 -21.46 -30.60 -39.40
N GLU A 206 -21.34 -31.82 -38.90
CA GLU A 206 -21.07 -32.09 -37.48
C GLU A 206 -19.68 -31.58 -37.07
N LEU A 207 -18.65 -31.80 -37.90
CA LEU A 207 -17.31 -31.25 -37.69
C LEU A 207 -17.31 -29.72 -37.72
N TYR A 208 -18.01 -29.10 -38.67
CA TYR A 208 -18.16 -27.65 -38.72
C TYR A 208 -18.84 -27.09 -37.48
N GLN A 209 -19.91 -27.74 -36.99
CA GLN A 209 -20.57 -27.34 -35.74
C GLN A 209 -19.65 -27.53 -34.52
N ALA A 210 -18.87 -28.61 -34.48
CA ALA A 210 -17.90 -28.83 -33.42
C ALA A 210 -16.81 -27.74 -33.41
N GLU A 211 -16.26 -27.38 -34.57
CA GLU A 211 -15.31 -26.26 -34.71
C GLU A 211 -15.93 -24.92 -34.34
N GLN A 212 -17.19 -24.68 -34.71
CA GLN A 212 -17.90 -23.46 -34.32
C GLN A 212 -18.10 -23.37 -32.81
N ASN A 213 -18.43 -24.48 -32.15
CA ASN A 213 -18.55 -24.56 -30.70
C ASN A 213 -17.19 -24.39 -30.00
N ARG A 214 -16.11 -24.99 -30.54
CA ARG A 214 -14.73 -24.76 -30.04
C ARG A 214 -14.33 -23.30 -30.15
N THR A 215 -14.62 -22.66 -31.28
CA THR A 215 -14.35 -21.23 -31.50
C THR A 215 -15.11 -20.38 -30.50
N ARG A 216 -16.38 -20.69 -30.25
CA ARG A 216 -17.21 -19.98 -29.25
C ARG A 216 -16.65 -20.14 -27.84
N ASN A 217 -16.29 -21.36 -27.42
CA ASN A 217 -15.70 -21.60 -26.11
C ASN A 217 -14.38 -20.86 -25.95
N SER A 218 -13.52 -20.89 -26.98
CA SER A 218 -12.27 -20.13 -27.00
C SER A 218 -12.50 -18.62 -26.87
N GLN A 219 -13.52 -18.06 -27.54
CA GLN A 219 -13.89 -16.65 -27.40
C GLN A 219 -14.35 -16.33 -25.97
N GLU A 220 -15.15 -17.20 -25.35
CA GLU A 220 -15.60 -17.04 -23.97
C GLU A 220 -14.42 -17.08 -22.98
N GLU A 221 -13.45 -17.99 -23.18
CA GLU A 221 -12.21 -18.05 -22.40
C GLU A 221 -11.35 -16.78 -22.58
N VAL A 222 -11.19 -16.29 -23.81
CA VAL A 222 -10.46 -15.04 -24.08
C VAL A 222 -11.12 -13.86 -23.37
N LEU A 223 -12.45 -13.77 -23.37
CA LEU A 223 -13.17 -12.72 -22.64
C LEU A 223 -13.00 -12.85 -21.12
N GLN A 224 -13.02 -14.07 -20.58
CA GLN A 224 -12.76 -14.31 -19.16
C GLN A 224 -11.35 -13.89 -18.77
N LEU A 225 -10.34 -14.28 -19.54
CA LEU A 225 -8.96 -13.87 -19.32
C LEU A 225 -8.79 -12.35 -19.48
N HIS A 226 -9.45 -11.73 -20.45
CA HIS A 226 -9.44 -10.28 -20.62
C HIS A 226 -10.02 -9.56 -19.40
N ASN A 227 -11.15 -10.02 -18.88
CA ASN A 227 -11.76 -9.47 -17.68
C ASN A 227 -10.86 -9.65 -16.44
N GLN A 228 -10.21 -10.82 -16.30
CA GLN A 228 -9.24 -11.05 -15.23
C GLN A 228 -8.02 -10.12 -15.35
N MET A 229 -7.47 -9.95 -16.55
CA MET A 229 -6.39 -8.99 -16.78
C MET A 229 -6.82 -7.55 -16.48
N ALA A 230 -8.05 -7.16 -16.81
CA ALA A 230 -8.57 -5.83 -16.51
C ALA A 230 -8.67 -5.58 -15.00
N MET A 231 -9.19 -6.56 -14.23
CA MET A 231 -9.25 -6.49 -12.77
C MET A 231 -7.85 -6.39 -12.16
N LEU A 232 -6.93 -7.27 -12.56
CA LEU A 232 -5.53 -7.23 -12.10
C LEU A 232 -4.83 -5.93 -12.48
N SER A 233 -5.14 -5.35 -13.64
CA SER A 233 -4.57 -4.06 -14.06
C SER A 233 -5.03 -2.91 -13.15
N VAL A 234 -6.30 -2.90 -12.75
CA VAL A 234 -6.83 -1.91 -11.79
C VAL A 234 -6.18 -2.08 -10.42
N GLU A 235 -6.04 -3.32 -9.94
CA GLU A 235 -5.36 -3.61 -8.67
C GLU A 235 -3.88 -3.16 -8.71
N MET A 236 -3.17 -3.46 -9.80
CA MET A 236 -1.80 -3.00 -10.02
C MET A 236 -1.69 -1.48 -10.00
N CYS A 237 -2.60 -0.76 -10.67
CA CYS A 237 -2.63 0.70 -10.62
C CYS A 237 -2.89 1.22 -9.19
N SER A 238 -3.82 0.61 -8.45
CA SER A 238 -4.11 1.00 -7.06
C SER A 238 -2.89 0.82 -6.15
N VAL A 239 -2.19 -0.32 -6.27
CA VAL A 239 -0.98 -0.60 -5.49
C VAL A 239 0.18 0.34 -5.89
N GLN A 240 0.30 0.65 -7.18
CA GLN A 240 1.29 1.63 -7.66
C GLN A 240 1.03 3.02 -7.07
N GLU A 241 -0.21 3.50 -7.10
CA GLU A 241 -0.57 4.79 -6.50
C GLU A 241 -0.30 4.82 -4.99
N GLU A 242 -0.59 3.74 -4.27
CA GLU A 242 -0.28 3.66 -2.83
C GLU A 242 1.23 3.65 -2.56
N SER A 243 2.01 2.92 -3.37
CA SER A 243 3.47 2.92 -3.28
C SER A 243 4.06 4.31 -3.56
N GLU A 244 3.56 5.02 -4.57
CA GLU A 244 3.95 6.39 -4.90
C GLU A 244 3.58 7.36 -3.78
N ARG A 245 2.38 7.23 -3.18
CA ARG A 245 1.97 8.02 -2.01
C ARG A 245 2.93 7.81 -0.84
N ILE A 246 3.25 6.56 -0.49
CA ILE A 246 4.17 6.24 0.61
C ILE A 246 5.58 6.78 0.31
N ARG A 247 6.05 6.64 -0.94
CA ARG A 247 7.34 7.17 -1.37
C ARG A 247 7.39 8.69 -1.28
N ALA A 248 6.38 9.38 -1.79
CA ALA A 248 6.28 10.83 -1.70
C ALA A 248 6.23 11.31 -0.24
N MET A 249 5.53 10.60 0.64
CA MET A 249 5.53 10.89 2.07
C MET A 249 6.90 10.66 2.71
N SER A 250 7.63 9.61 2.33
CA SER A 250 8.98 9.35 2.81
C SER A 250 10.02 10.33 2.27
N GLU A 251 9.87 10.79 1.03
CA GLU A 251 10.74 11.80 0.41
C GLU A 251 10.46 13.20 0.96
N ALA A 252 9.19 13.54 1.23
CA ALA A 252 8.80 14.81 1.84
C ALA A 252 9.18 14.90 3.34
N ARG A 253 9.36 13.76 4.01
CA ARG A 253 9.77 13.69 5.41
C ARG A 253 11.17 13.08 5.50
N ASP A 254 12.20 13.91 5.28
CA ASP A 254 13.55 13.49 5.63
C ASP A 254 13.61 13.23 7.15
N PRO A 255 13.85 11.99 7.61
CA PRO A 255 13.97 11.69 9.03
C PRO A 255 15.10 12.50 9.70
N SER A 256 16.12 12.92 8.94
CA SER A 256 17.18 13.79 9.41
C SER A 256 16.66 15.19 9.78
N GLU A 257 15.81 15.78 8.95
CA GLU A 257 15.22 17.11 9.21
C GLU A 257 14.28 17.09 10.42
N GLN A 258 13.49 16.02 10.58
CA GLN A 258 12.63 15.84 11.76
C GLN A 258 13.46 15.71 13.04
N LEU A 259 14.53 14.92 13.01
CA LEU A 259 15.44 14.79 14.14
C LEU A 259 16.08 16.14 14.47
N GLN A 260 16.53 16.89 13.45
CA GLN A 260 17.08 18.23 13.64
C GLN A 260 16.05 19.23 14.19
N SER A 261 14.78 19.15 13.78
CA SER A 261 13.70 19.96 14.36
C SER A 261 13.50 19.62 15.83
N ALA A 262 13.40 18.34 16.18
CA ALA A 262 13.22 17.89 17.56
C ALA A 262 14.40 18.27 18.46
N ILE A 263 15.63 18.23 17.93
CA ILE A 263 16.83 18.70 18.64
C ILE A 263 16.73 20.21 18.91
N ARG A 264 16.34 21.01 17.92
CA ARG A 264 16.15 22.46 18.08
C ARG A 264 15.10 22.77 19.15
N ASP A 265 13.95 22.11 19.09
CA ASP A 265 12.87 22.31 20.07
C ASP A 265 13.33 21.96 21.51
N ARG A 266 14.09 20.86 21.65
CA ARG A 266 14.69 20.47 22.93
C ARG A 266 15.67 21.53 23.43
N ASP A 267 16.55 22.02 22.57
CA ASP A 267 17.59 22.99 22.95
C ASP A 267 16.97 24.35 23.31
N ASP A 268 15.88 24.76 22.64
CA ASP A 268 15.08 25.92 23.01
C ASP A 268 14.39 25.75 24.36
N ALA A 269 13.82 24.57 24.64
CA ALA A 269 13.23 24.26 25.93
C ALA A 269 14.28 24.26 27.06
N ILE A 270 15.47 23.72 26.81
CA ILE A 270 16.60 23.76 27.75
C ILE A 270 17.01 25.22 28.02
N SER A 271 17.08 26.05 26.99
CA SER A 271 17.44 27.47 27.11
C SER A 271 16.41 28.23 27.96
N LYS A 272 15.11 28.00 27.71
CA LYS A 272 14.02 28.56 28.53
C LYS A 272 14.09 28.09 29.98
N LYS A 273 14.35 26.80 30.22
CA LYS A 273 14.52 26.24 31.57
C LYS A 273 15.67 26.94 32.30
N LYS A 274 16.84 27.06 31.66
CA LYS A 274 18.00 27.75 32.25
C LYS A 274 17.69 29.21 32.59
N ALA A 275 16.95 29.92 31.74
CA ALA A 275 16.53 31.29 32.01
C ALA A 275 15.65 31.39 33.27
N VAL A 276 14.68 30.49 33.42
CA VAL A 276 13.83 30.43 34.63
C VAL A 276 14.65 30.07 35.87
N GLU A 277 15.59 29.13 35.77
CA GLU A 277 16.49 28.75 36.87
C GLU A 277 17.37 29.92 37.33
N MET A 278 17.86 30.75 36.39
CA MET A 278 18.62 31.97 36.72
C MET A 278 17.77 33.01 37.45
N GLU A 279 16.53 33.27 36.99
CA GLU A 279 15.63 34.19 37.68
C GLU A 279 15.24 33.66 39.07
N LEU A 280 15.04 32.35 39.22
CA LEU A 280 14.79 31.73 40.52
C LEU A 280 15.97 31.93 41.49
N ALA A 281 17.20 31.72 41.01
CA ALA A 281 18.40 31.96 41.81
C ALA A 281 18.52 33.42 42.24
N LYS A 282 18.20 34.36 41.34
CA LYS A 282 18.17 35.79 41.63
C LYS A 282 17.14 36.14 42.71
N CYS A 283 15.89 35.69 42.56
CA CYS A 283 14.85 35.88 43.58
C CYS A 283 15.25 35.32 44.94
N LYS A 284 15.94 34.17 44.97
CA LYS A 284 16.45 33.58 46.21
C LYS A 284 17.50 34.48 46.88
N ILE A 285 18.42 35.05 46.10
CA ILE A 285 19.41 36.02 46.60
C ILE A 285 18.71 37.27 47.15
N ASP A 286 17.70 37.79 46.44
CA ASP A 286 16.95 38.96 46.87
C ASP A 286 16.23 38.71 48.21
N ILE A 287 15.61 37.53 48.37
CA ILE A 287 14.98 37.11 49.65
C ILE A 287 16.03 37.03 50.77
N MET A 288 17.20 36.43 50.50
CA MET A 288 18.27 36.34 51.49
C MET A 288 18.78 37.73 51.91
N SER A 289 18.92 38.66 50.95
CA SER A 289 19.30 40.05 51.22
C SER A 289 18.25 40.79 52.04
N LEU A 290 16.96 40.68 51.67
CA LEU A 290 15.86 41.29 52.40
C LEU A 290 15.73 40.74 53.83
N ASN A 291 15.92 39.43 54.01
CA ASN A 291 15.95 38.82 55.34
C ASN A 291 17.08 39.37 56.22
N SER A 292 18.28 39.56 55.65
CA SER A 292 19.39 40.21 56.35
C SER A 292 19.03 41.63 56.77
N GLN A 293 18.49 42.44 55.85
CA GLN A 293 18.08 43.82 56.14
C GLN A 293 16.98 43.88 57.22
N LEU A 294 16.04 42.93 57.20
CA LEU A 294 15.00 42.83 58.22
C LEU A 294 15.57 42.50 59.60
N LEU A 295 16.52 41.56 59.67
CA LEU A 295 17.21 41.21 60.92
C LEU A 295 17.97 42.42 61.48
N ASP A 296 18.68 43.16 60.64
CA ASP A 296 19.40 44.38 61.04
C ASP A 296 18.44 45.45 61.56
N ALA A 297 17.29 45.66 60.90
CA ALA A 297 16.27 46.61 61.34
C ALA A 297 15.62 46.20 62.68
N ILE A 298 15.37 44.90 62.88
CA ILE A 298 14.89 44.37 64.17
C ILE A 298 15.92 44.61 65.25
N GLN A 299 17.20 44.34 64.99
CA GLN A 299 18.28 44.54 65.95
C GLN A 299 18.43 46.02 66.32
N GLN A 300 18.38 46.93 65.35
CA GLN A 300 18.40 48.38 65.60
C GLN A 300 17.21 48.82 66.46
N LYS A 301 16.00 48.34 66.15
CA LYS A 301 14.81 48.65 66.95
C LYS A 301 14.93 48.13 68.38
N LEU A 302 15.42 46.90 68.57
CA LEU A 302 15.64 46.33 69.90
C LEU A 302 16.63 47.20 70.71
N ASN A 303 17.75 47.59 70.11
CA ASN A 303 18.74 48.44 70.76
C ASN A 303 18.16 49.80 71.18
N LEU A 304 17.37 50.44 70.31
CA LEU A 304 16.70 51.71 70.64
C LEU A 304 15.66 51.54 71.75
N SER A 305 14.89 50.44 71.74
CA SER A 305 13.94 50.13 72.82
C SER A 305 14.65 49.95 74.16
N GLN A 306 15.80 49.26 74.20
CA GLN A 306 16.61 49.11 75.41
C GLN A 306 17.17 50.45 75.90
N GLN A 307 17.64 51.32 74.99
CA GLN A 307 18.11 52.66 75.35
C GLN A 307 16.98 53.52 75.94
N LEU A 308 15.76 53.42 75.40
CA LEU A 308 14.60 54.12 75.92
C LEU A 308 14.19 53.61 77.31
N GLU A 309 14.22 52.30 77.53
CA GLU A 309 13.94 51.70 78.85
C GLU A 309 14.95 52.18 79.90
N ALA A 310 16.26 52.14 79.58
CA ALA A 310 17.29 52.67 80.46
C ALA A 310 17.09 54.16 80.78
N TRP A 311 16.75 54.98 79.76
CA TRP A 311 16.45 56.39 79.99
C TRP A 311 15.20 56.59 80.85
N GLN A 312 14.17 55.75 80.67
CA GLN A 312 12.99 55.78 81.51
C GLN A 312 13.34 55.48 82.98
N ASP A 313 14.15 54.46 83.24
CA ASP A 313 14.59 54.10 84.59
C ASP A 313 15.38 55.23 85.26
N ASP A 314 16.28 55.88 84.51
CA ASP A 314 17.04 57.05 84.99
C ASP A 314 16.12 58.22 85.36
N MET A 315 15.11 58.50 84.53
CA MET A 315 14.15 59.57 84.79
C MET A 315 13.25 59.27 85.99
N HIS A 316 12.77 58.04 86.15
CA HIS A 316 12.03 57.63 87.34
C HIS A 316 12.88 57.79 88.60
N SER A 317 14.14 57.35 88.56
CA SER A 317 15.08 57.49 89.67
C SER A 317 15.32 58.96 90.04
N MET A 318 15.44 59.85 89.06
CA MET A 318 15.58 61.29 89.28
C MET A 318 14.32 61.91 89.90
N ILE A 319 13.13 61.51 89.45
CA ILE A 319 11.86 61.96 90.02
C ILE A 319 11.73 61.49 91.47
N ASP A 320 12.02 60.22 91.75
CA ASP A 320 11.98 59.66 93.09
C ASP A 320 12.97 60.39 94.02
N GLN A 321 14.19 60.66 93.54
CA GLN A 321 15.16 61.44 94.29
C GLN A 321 14.66 62.86 94.59
N GLN A 322 14.14 63.58 93.59
CA GLN A 322 13.58 64.92 93.78
C GLN A 322 12.39 64.94 94.74
N LEU A 323 11.52 63.93 94.68
CA LEU A 323 10.43 63.77 95.63
C LEU A 323 10.96 63.58 97.05
N MET A 324 11.95 62.71 97.25
CA MET A 324 12.54 62.47 98.58
C MET A 324 13.23 63.72 99.13
N GLU A 325 13.96 64.47 98.30
CA GLU A 325 14.58 65.75 98.68
C GLU A 325 13.52 66.76 99.09
N LYS A 326 12.45 66.94 98.31
CA LYS A 326 11.34 67.84 98.67
C LYS A 326 10.65 67.46 99.97
N HIS A 327 10.33 66.18 100.18
CA HIS A 327 9.76 65.75 101.46
C HIS A 327 10.73 66.08 102.60
N GLN A 328 12.03 65.80 102.44
CA GLN A 328 13.01 66.11 103.48
C GLN A 328 13.10 67.62 103.77
N GLU A 329 13.02 68.48 102.76
CA GLU A 329 12.94 69.94 102.91
C GLU A 329 11.66 70.39 103.63
N GLU A 330 10.50 69.86 103.25
CA GLU A 330 9.22 70.11 103.93
C GLU A 330 9.26 69.68 105.40
N TRP A 331 9.90 68.55 105.71
CA TRP A 331 10.10 68.05 107.08
C TRP A 331 11.12 68.88 107.88
N ARG A 332 12.02 69.64 107.23
CA ARG A 332 12.95 70.55 107.94
C ARG A 332 12.30 71.86 108.37
N VAL A 333 11.14 72.23 107.81
CA VAL A 333 10.51 73.56 108.00
C VAL A 333 9.42 73.59 109.09
N THR A 334 9.19 72.53 109.87
CA THR A 334 8.18 72.58 110.95
C THR A 334 8.77 72.27 112.33
N PRO A 335 8.86 73.28 113.22
CA PRO A 335 8.21 73.14 114.52
C PRO A 335 7.49 74.42 115.04
N TYR A 336 6.27 74.20 115.57
CA TYR A 336 5.42 75.06 116.44
C TYR A 336 4.65 76.26 115.83
N THR A 337 3.33 76.12 115.62
CA THR A 337 2.31 76.64 116.56
C THR A 337 0.91 76.03 116.31
N LEU A 338 0.12 76.00 117.38
CA LEU A 338 -1.08 75.20 117.65
C LEU A 338 -2.39 75.84 117.16
N ALA A 339 -3.41 74.98 116.97
CA ALA A 339 -4.86 75.18 117.18
C ALA A 339 -5.77 75.27 115.92
N GLY A 340 -6.66 74.28 115.78
CA GLY A 340 -7.89 74.36 114.98
C GLY A 340 -9.02 75.11 115.71
N PRO A 341 -10.30 75.07 115.27
CA PRO A 341 -10.89 74.06 114.38
C PRO A 341 -11.91 74.58 113.33
N SER A 342 -12.43 73.60 112.56
CA SER A 342 -13.80 73.52 112.01
C SER A 342 -14.17 74.28 110.73
N GLY A 343 -14.31 73.48 109.66
CA GLY A 343 -15.59 73.32 108.96
C GLY A 343 -15.88 74.22 107.75
N ALA A 344 -15.88 73.62 106.55
CA ALA A 344 -16.91 73.89 105.54
C ALA A 344 -16.81 72.87 104.39
N SER A 345 -17.89 72.15 104.17
CA SER A 345 -18.18 71.45 102.91
C SER A 345 -18.37 72.45 101.77
N ARG A 346 -17.99 72.11 100.52
CA ARG A 346 -18.86 72.10 99.33
C ARG A 346 -18.09 72.08 97.99
N LEU A 347 -18.46 71.06 97.20
CA LEU A 347 -18.92 71.09 95.81
C LEU A 347 -17.97 71.26 94.60
N SER A 348 -18.37 70.47 93.59
CA SER A 348 -18.28 70.62 92.13
C SER A 348 -17.03 70.00 91.50
N ASP A 349 -17.11 68.87 90.80
CA ASP A 349 -17.89 68.52 89.59
C ASP A 349 -17.60 69.41 88.37
N GLY A 350 -17.30 68.72 87.26
CA GLY A 350 -16.98 69.25 85.93
C GLY A 350 -15.49 69.47 85.67
N ASP A 351 -14.91 69.20 84.50
CA ASP A 351 -15.40 68.67 83.24
C ASP A 351 -14.19 68.60 82.28
N LYS A 352 -14.31 67.84 81.17
CA LYS A 352 -13.56 67.98 79.88
C LYS A 352 -12.13 67.39 79.80
N ARG A 353 -11.88 66.35 79.00
CA ARG A 353 -11.79 66.26 77.50
C ARG A 353 -10.45 66.74 76.91
N LEU A 354 -9.88 65.88 76.04
CA LEU A 354 -8.84 66.10 75.00
C LEU A 354 -7.40 66.09 75.56
N PHE A 355 -6.42 65.35 75.02
CA PHE A 355 -6.05 65.20 73.61
C PHE A 355 -5.30 63.87 73.33
N SER A 356 -5.67 63.27 72.21
CA SER A 356 -4.96 62.23 71.48
C SER A 356 -3.81 62.82 70.64
N PHE A 357 -2.60 62.29 70.76
CA PHE A 357 -1.51 62.53 69.80
C PHE A 357 -0.72 61.24 69.53
N PHE A 358 -1.07 60.56 68.44
CA PHE A 358 -0.12 59.77 67.67
C PHE A 358 -0.18 60.31 66.23
N LYS A 359 0.86 61.03 65.82
CA LYS A 359 1.12 61.33 64.41
C LYS A 359 2.50 60.81 64.07
N LYS A 360 2.47 59.71 63.32
CA LYS A 360 3.56 59.04 62.64
C LYS A 360 3.85 59.82 61.35
N ASN A 361 5.12 60.05 61.06
CA ASN A 361 5.64 60.02 59.70
C ASN A 361 6.53 58.79 59.60
#